data_AF-A0A7J6X7U6-F1
#
_entry.id   AF-A0A7J6X7U6-F1
#
_cell.length_a   1.000
_cell.length_b   1.000
_cell.length_c   1.000
_cell.angle_alpha   90.00
_cell.angle_beta   90.00
_cell.angle_gamma   90.00
#
_symmetry.space_group_name_H-M   'P 1'
#
loop_
_entity.id
_entity.type
_entity.pdbx_description
1 polymer ?
#
loop_
_entity_poly.entity_id
_entity_poly.type
_entity_poly.pdbx_seq_one_letter_code
_entity_poly.pdbx_strand_id
1 'polypeptide(L)'
;MSKSSSVSIHHIPANVVRIPSPIKIAWRPENVGRKFIGCGLYANGESKCDTFNWIDSYMKPELRHQHLFYEHEELKSSSVHLKTRVEDLQNTISEMNKLNKILQKTIEETKL
;
A
#
# COMPACT_ATOMS: atom_id res chain seq x y z
N MET A 1 29.84 0.16 24.93
CA MET A 1 29.74 -1.31 24.76
C MET A 1 28.45 -1.61 23.99
N SER A 2 28.54 -1.85 22.67
CA SER A 2 27.37 -2.22 21.86
C SER A 2 27.20 -3.73 21.87
N LYS A 3 26.11 -4.23 22.45
CA LYS A 3 25.76 -5.65 22.42
C LYS A 3 25.22 -6.00 21.03
N SER A 4 26.04 -6.65 20.22
CA SER A 4 25.58 -7.37 19.04
C SER A 4 24.74 -8.56 19.51
N SER A 5 23.45 -8.56 19.24
CA SER A 5 22.59 -9.72 19.47
C SER A 5 22.46 -10.47 18.14
N SER A 6 23.25 -11.53 17.99
CA SER A 6 23.10 -12.54 16.94
C SER A 6 21.73 -13.21 17.09
N VAL A 7 20.87 -13.10 16.08
CA VAL A 7 19.57 -13.77 16.06
C VAL A 7 19.74 -15.16 15.45
N SER A 8 19.52 -16.19 16.28
CA SER A 8 19.46 -17.59 15.86
C SER A 8 18.25 -17.81 14.96
N ILE A 9 18.49 -18.33 13.75
CA ILE A 9 17.44 -18.77 12.83
C ILE A 9 16.88 -20.09 13.36
N HIS A 10 15.80 -20.04 14.15
CA HIS A 10 15.04 -21.24 14.46
C HIS A 10 14.19 -21.64 13.24
N HIS A 11 14.41 -22.87 12.78
CA HIS A 11 13.64 -23.53 11.72
C HIS A 11 12.15 -23.53 12.11
N ILE A 12 11.30 -22.85 11.34
CA ILE A 12 9.84 -22.82 11.58
C ILE A 12 9.22 -23.99 10.78
N PRO A 13 8.56 -24.97 11.43
CA PRO A 13 7.94 -26.09 10.74
C PRO A 13 6.78 -25.64 9.84
N ALA A 14 6.66 -26.29 8.69
CA ALA A 14 5.89 -25.87 7.52
C ALA A 14 4.35 -25.84 7.66
N ASN A 15 3.79 -25.97 8.87
CA ASN A 15 2.34 -26.21 9.04
C ASN A 15 1.62 -25.25 10.00
N VAL A 16 2.22 -24.08 10.31
CA VAL A 16 1.47 -22.98 10.94
C VAL A 16 0.87 -22.12 9.84
N VAL A 17 -0.46 -22.10 9.73
CA VAL A 17 -1.19 -21.14 8.90
C VAL A 17 -0.79 -19.74 9.36
N ARG A 18 0.13 -19.11 8.62
CA ARG A 18 0.53 -17.72 8.84
C ARG A 18 -0.70 -16.87 8.52
N ILE A 19 -1.48 -16.51 9.52
CA ILE A 19 -2.43 -15.41 9.38
C ILE A 19 -1.58 -14.21 8.94
N PRO A 20 -1.76 -13.67 7.72
CA PRO A 20 -0.95 -12.56 7.25
C PRO A 20 -1.27 -11.37 8.14
N SER A 21 -0.36 -11.04 9.06
CA SER A 21 -0.51 -9.82 9.84
C SER A 21 -0.43 -8.63 8.88
N PRO A 22 -1.29 -7.62 9.06
CA PRO A 22 -1.20 -6.40 8.26
C PRO A 22 0.18 -5.77 8.41
N ILE A 23 0.67 -5.20 7.31
CA ILE A 23 1.85 -4.33 7.32
C ILE A 23 1.52 -3.11 8.17
N LYS A 24 2.35 -2.82 9.14
CA LYS A 24 2.22 -1.66 10.03
C LYS A 24 3.38 -0.69 9.80
N ILE A 25 3.12 0.57 10.07
CA ILE A 25 4.12 1.64 10.03
C ILE A 25 4.51 1.97 11.48
N ALA A 26 5.81 1.95 11.76
CA ALA A 26 6.35 2.33 13.05
C ALA A 26 6.30 3.85 13.22
N TRP A 27 5.87 4.28 14.40
CA TRP A 27 5.72 5.69 14.78
C TRP A 27 6.77 6.15 15.81
N ARG A 28 7.57 5.23 16.36
CA ARG A 28 8.61 5.57 17.34
C ARG A 28 9.75 6.36 16.67
N PRO A 29 10.33 7.39 17.32
CA PRO A 29 11.34 8.27 16.74
C PRO A 29 12.48 7.56 16.00
N GLU A 30 13.01 6.47 16.56
CA GLU A 30 14.10 5.67 15.99
C GLU A 30 13.71 4.93 14.69
N ASN A 31 12.42 4.63 14.53
CA ASN A 31 11.88 3.78 13.47
C ASN A 31 10.71 4.45 12.71
N VAL A 32 10.54 5.78 12.78
CA VAL A 32 9.44 6.49 12.10
C VAL A 32 9.39 6.12 10.63
N GLY A 33 8.20 5.80 10.13
CA GLY A 33 7.95 5.50 8.72
C GLY A 33 8.36 4.08 8.31
N ARG A 34 9.02 3.30 9.18
CA ARG A 34 9.45 1.96 8.84
C ARG A 34 8.29 0.98 8.80
N LYS A 35 8.28 0.12 7.79
CA LYS A 35 7.26 -0.89 7.55
C LYS A 35 7.68 -2.20 8.20
N PHE A 36 6.79 -2.78 9.00
CA PHE A 36 7.01 -4.06 9.66
C PHE A 36 5.78 -4.95 9.61
N ILE A 37 5.99 -6.23 9.77
CA ILE A 37 4.95 -7.23 10.00
C ILE A 37 5.15 -7.77 11.43
N GLY A 38 4.10 -7.71 12.25
CA GLY A 38 4.04 -8.28 13.60
C GLY A 38 3.10 -9.48 13.67
N CYS A 39 2.66 -9.90 14.86
CA CYS A 39 1.51 -10.82 14.96
C CYS A 39 0.18 -10.04 14.90
N GLY A 40 -0.81 -10.61 14.21
CA GLY A 40 -2.18 -10.07 14.18
C GLY A 40 -2.92 -10.19 15.53
N LEU A 41 -2.49 -11.07 16.42
CA LEU A 41 -3.13 -11.38 17.71
C LEU A 41 -2.76 -10.41 18.85
N TYR A 42 -2.01 -9.33 18.58
CA TYR A 42 -1.64 -8.33 19.58
C TYR A 42 -2.84 -7.70 20.30
N ALA A 43 -4.04 -7.76 19.71
CA ALA A 43 -5.26 -7.19 20.27
C ALA A 43 -5.79 -7.91 21.52
N ASN A 44 -5.44 -9.19 21.75
CA ASN A 44 -6.12 -10.01 22.75
C ASN A 44 -5.37 -10.13 24.09
N GLY A 45 -4.22 -9.46 24.26
CA GLY A 45 -3.47 -9.45 25.53
C GLY A 45 -2.84 -10.80 25.95
N GLU A 46 -3.28 -11.91 25.38
CA GLU A 46 -2.84 -13.26 25.68
C GLU A 46 -1.97 -13.81 24.54
N SER A 47 -0.66 -13.59 24.67
CA SER A 47 0.46 -14.37 24.11
C SER A 47 1.61 -13.43 23.79
N LYS A 48 2.80 -13.74 24.32
CA LYS A 48 4.05 -13.13 23.86
C LYS A 48 4.17 -13.43 22.37
N CYS A 49 4.07 -12.39 21.54
CA CYS A 49 4.29 -12.50 20.11
C CYS A 49 5.80 -12.40 19.84
N ASP A 50 6.39 -13.51 19.43
CA ASP A 50 7.83 -13.58 19.08
C ASP A 50 8.09 -13.23 17.61
N THR A 51 7.06 -12.89 16.84
CA THR A 51 7.18 -12.58 15.40
C THR A 51 7.10 -11.08 15.16
N PHE A 52 8.26 -10.48 14.91
CA PHE A 52 8.39 -9.11 14.41
C PHE A 52 9.48 -9.10 13.34
N ASN A 53 9.15 -8.62 12.13
CA ASN A 53 10.12 -8.47 11.05
C ASN A 53 9.95 -7.13 10.35
N TRP A 54 11.05 -6.41 10.16
CA TRP A 54 11.11 -5.29 9.24
C TRP A 54 10.99 -5.82 7.81
N ILE A 55 10.15 -5.19 6.99
CA ILE A 55 10.04 -5.54 5.57
C ILE A 55 10.76 -4.55 4.66
N ASP A 56 11.21 -3.43 5.23
CA ASP A 56 12.08 -2.48 4.54
C ASP A 56 13.54 -2.70 4.91
N SER A 57 14.41 -2.34 3.96
CA SER A 57 15.84 -2.24 4.20
C SER A 57 16.11 -1.21 5.29
N TYR A 58 17.05 -1.51 6.19
CA TYR A 58 17.46 -0.55 7.20
C TYR A 58 18.03 0.70 6.53
N MET A 59 17.41 1.84 6.78
CA MET A 59 17.90 3.15 6.38
C MET A 59 18.34 3.94 7.61
N LYS A 60 19.54 4.52 7.50
CA LYS A 60 20.10 5.43 8.51
C LYS A 60 19.07 6.54 8.83
N PRO A 61 18.77 6.82 10.11
CA PRO A 61 17.76 7.81 10.49
C PRO A 61 17.93 9.17 9.81
N GLU A 62 19.18 9.60 9.59
CA GLU A 62 19.54 10.89 8.99
C GLU A 62 19.10 11.00 7.52
N LEU A 63 19.10 9.89 6.78
CA LEU A 63 18.67 9.84 5.38
C LEU A 63 17.17 9.62 5.23
N ARG A 64 16.49 9.24 6.32
CA ARG A 64 15.10 8.79 6.26
C ARG A 64 14.13 9.94 5.95
N HIS A 65 14.34 11.10 6.56
CA HIS A 65 13.51 12.28 6.26
C HIS A 65 13.58 12.65 4.79
N GLN A 66 14.78 12.66 4.21
CA GLN A 66 15.00 12.97 2.81
C GLN A 66 14.33 11.92 1.90
N HIS A 67 14.47 10.63 2.21
CA HIS A 67 13.81 9.57 1.45
C HIS A 67 12.28 9.67 1.50
N LEU A 68 11.70 9.84 2.69
CA LEU A 68 10.25 9.99 2.85
C LEU A 68 9.73 11.24 2.15
N PHE A 69 10.52 12.33 2.14
CA PHE A 69 10.18 13.54 1.39
C PHE A 69 10.10 13.28 -0.11
N TYR A 70 11.09 12.60 -0.70
CA TYR A 70 11.06 12.26 -2.13
C TYR A 70 9.93 11.29 -2.48
N GLU A 71 9.70 10.24 -1.67
CA GLU A 71 8.59 9.31 -1.85
C GLU A 71 7.24 10.04 -1.81
N HIS A 72 7.08 11.01 -0.89
CA HIS A 72 5.88 11.84 -0.82
C HIS A 72 5.68 12.68 -2.08
N GLU A 73 6.72 13.36 -2.58
CA GLU A 73 6.61 14.19 -3.79
C GLU A 73 6.31 13.35 -5.04
N GLU A 74 6.90 12.15 -5.15
CA GLU A 74 6.60 11.21 -6.24
C GLU A 74 5.15 10.71 -6.19
N LEU A 75 4.67 10.31 -5.00
CA LEU A 75 3.29 9.88 -4.81
C LEU A 75 2.29 11.01 -5.07
N LYS A 76 2.63 12.23 -4.66
CA LYS A 76 1.81 13.42 -4.91
C LYS A 76 1.70 13.72 -6.40
N SER A 77 2.82 13.70 -7.12
CA SER A 77 2.85 13.87 -8.59
C SER A 77 2.00 12.79 -9.29
N SER A 78 2.19 11.53 -8.90
CA SER A 78 1.44 10.39 -9.43
C SER A 78 -0.07 10.52 -9.17
N SER A 79 -0.46 10.97 -7.98
CA SER A 79 -1.85 11.21 -7.60
C SER A 79 -2.51 12.28 -8.48
N VAL A 80 -1.81 13.39 -8.74
CA VAL A 80 -2.29 14.44 -9.64
C VAL A 80 -2.49 13.89 -11.05
N HIS A 81 -1.49 13.19 -11.60
CA HIS A 81 -1.58 12.61 -12.94
C HIS A 81 -2.73 11.59 -13.07
N LEU A 82 -2.90 10.71 -12.07
CA LEU A 82 -4.00 9.76 -12.04
C LEU A 82 -5.36 10.45 -11.97
N LYS A 83 -5.48 11.52 -11.18
CA LYS A 83 -6.72 12.29 -11.10
C LYS A 83 -7.10 12.88 -12.45
N THR A 84 -6.16 13.52 -13.15
CA THR A 84 -6.37 14.04 -14.50
C THR A 84 -6.82 12.94 -15.46
N ARG A 85 -6.15 11.78 -15.44
CA ARG A 85 -6.52 10.65 -16.30
C ARG A 85 -7.91 10.10 -16.01
N VAL A 86 -8.35 10.10 -14.75
CA VAL A 86 -9.71 9.71 -14.37
C VAL A 86 -10.73 10.72 -14.93
N GLU A 87 -10.46 12.02 -14.82
CA GLU A 87 -11.32 13.07 -15.37
C GLU A 87 -11.44 12.95 -16.90
N ASP A 88 -10.34 12.71 -17.61
CA ASP A 88 -10.34 12.50 -19.06
C ASP A 88 -11.18 11.29 -19.46
N LEU A 89 -11.01 10.15 -18.76
CA LEU A 89 -11.79 8.95 -19.02
C LEU A 89 -13.27 9.15 -18.75
N GLN A 90 -13.63 9.89 -17.70
CA GLN A 90 -15.02 10.24 -17.41
C GLN A 90 -15.63 11.10 -18.53
N ASN A 91 -14.86 12.04 -19.09
CA ASN A 91 -15.30 12.83 -20.24
C ASN A 91 -15.52 11.95 -21.47
N THR A 92 -14.58 11.06 -21.79
CA THR A 92 -14.72 10.12 -22.92
C THR A 92 -15.95 9.22 -22.77
N ILE A 93 -16.20 8.69 -21.56
CA ILE A 93 -17.40 7.88 -21.28
C ILE A 93 -18.68 8.71 -21.49
N SER A 94 -18.69 9.96 -21.05
CA SER A 94 -19.83 10.87 -21.23
C SER A 94 -20.14 11.09 -22.72
N GLU A 95 -19.12 11.32 -23.54
CA GLU A 95 -19.26 11.46 -25.00
C GLU A 95 -19.76 10.18 -25.67
N MET A 96 -19.18 9.03 -25.32
CA MET A 96 -19.64 7.73 -25.81
C MET A 96 -21.11 7.49 -25.48
N ASN A 97 -21.54 7.84 -24.26
CA ASN A 97 -22.94 7.71 -23.86
C ASN A 97 -23.88 8.61 -24.67
N LYS A 98 -23.44 9.83 -25.04
CA LYS A 98 -24.21 10.70 -25.93
C LYS A 98 -24.33 10.10 -27.33
N LEU A 99 -23.22 9.60 -27.89
CA LEU A 99 -23.21 8.96 -29.20
C LEU A 99 -24.07 7.70 -29.24
N ASN A 100 -24.03 6.89 -28.19
CA ASN A 100 -24.84 5.68 -28.11
C ASN A 100 -26.35 6.00 -28.08
N LYS A 101 -26.76 7.05 -27.35
CA LYS A 101 -28.16 7.52 -27.36
C LYS A 101 -28.61 7.97 -28.76
N ILE A 102 -27.76 8.70 -29.48
CA ILE A 102 -28.05 9.12 -30.86
C ILE A 102 -28.21 7.89 -31.74
N LEU A 103 -27.28 6.94 -31.67
CA LEU A 103 -27.31 5.72 -32.45
C LEU A 103 -28.58 4.90 -32.19
N GLN A 104 -28.97 4.73 -30.93
CA GLN A 104 -30.21 4.03 -30.55
C GLN A 104 -31.44 4.68 -31.19
N LYS A 105 -31.54 6.01 -31.12
CA LYS A 105 -32.63 6.76 -31.73
C LYS A 105 -32.68 6.56 -33.25
N THR A 106 -31.55 6.64 -33.94
CA THR A 106 -31.49 6.41 -35.40
C THR A 106 -31.92 4.99 -35.78
N ILE A 107 -31.55 3.99 -34.98
CA ILE A 107 -31.95 2.59 -35.20
C ILE A 107 -33.46 2.42 -35.02
N GLU A 108 -34.09 3.12 -34.08
CA GLU A 108 -35.55 3.10 -33.91
C GLU A 108 -36.27 3.76 -35.08
N GLU A 109 -35.78 4.90 -35.56
CA GLU A 109 -36.35 5.66 -36.67
C GLU A 109 -36.23 4.92 -38.03
N THR A 110 -35.21 4.08 -38.20
CA THR A 110 -34.96 3.31 -39.45
C THR A 110 -35.66 1.94 -39.51
N LYS A 111 -36.33 1.52 -38.44
CA LYS A 111 -37.13 0.29 -38.38
C LYS A 111 -38.60 0.47 -38.79
N LEU A 112 -39.01 1.71 -39.10
CA LEU A 112 -40.32 2.10 -39.64
C LEU A 112 -40.28 2.11 -41.17
#